data_AF-A0AAU0VXU6-F1
#
_entry.id   AF-A0AAU0VXU6-F1
#
_cell.length_a   1.000
_cell.length_b   1.000
_cell.length_c   1.000
_cell.angle_alpha   90.00
_cell.angle_beta   90.00
_cell.angle_gamma   90.00
#
_symmetry.space_group_name_H-M   'P 1'
#
loop_
_entity.id
_entity.type
_entity.pdbx_description
1 polymer ?
#
loop_
_entity_poly.entity_id
_entity_poly.type
_entity_poly.pdbx_seq_one_letter_code
_entity_poly.pdbx_strand_id
1 'polypeptide(L)'
;MIPNGITPADDQTAADIFGMSVGYWRDTKHWEKIRGLKLLNREGSRRRIYSKEQLLAAQVEEARAKAVNEQPKYDLPPVPAGEEHPDDLLDLEESLQALPEDRRVTLTTWKGYRYGTKTRLPDPDLNLGGKKGEDGEIVGGEDFWRRQTILDWDANRPGPGSEPGRGRKVGSKNRAPRRLTPEAQERRDRTRQLLDENAAGLTGKSLAEDLGVHQVHAERLLSAARRDKVRDLLKARPELTVEDVQRELGLHVVAHARKLLDEASKALAEQ
;
A
#
# COMPACT_ATOMS: atom_id res chain seq x y z
N MET A 1 -15.28 -13.05 -5.68
CA MET A 1 -15.03 -13.49 -7.05
C MET A 1 -16.32 -13.26 -7.78
N ILE A 2 -16.27 -12.55 -8.90
CA ILE A 2 -17.44 -12.29 -9.73
C ILE A 2 -17.48 -13.43 -10.79
N PRO A 3 -18.50 -14.31 -10.76
CA PRO A 3 -18.56 -15.44 -11.68
C PRO A 3 -18.69 -15.00 -13.14
N ASN A 4 -18.16 -15.81 -14.06
CA ASN A 4 -18.37 -15.61 -15.49
C ASN A 4 -19.88 -15.52 -15.84
N GLY A 5 -20.20 -14.66 -16.79
CA GLY A 5 -21.58 -14.42 -17.24
C GLY A 5 -22.42 -13.51 -16.33
N ILE A 6 -21.88 -13.04 -15.20
CA ILE A 6 -22.53 -12.04 -14.35
C ILE A 6 -22.00 -10.65 -14.68
N THR A 7 -22.91 -9.69 -14.88
CA THR A 7 -22.53 -8.29 -15.00
C THR A 7 -22.42 -7.68 -13.59
N PRO A 8 -21.23 -7.28 -13.14
CA PRO A 8 -21.10 -6.69 -11.82
C PRO A 8 -21.62 -5.25 -11.79
N ALA A 9 -22.23 -4.88 -10.67
CA ALA A 9 -22.75 -3.54 -10.39
C ALA A 9 -22.26 -3.04 -9.03
N ASP A 10 -21.85 -1.79 -8.95
CA ASP A 10 -21.50 -1.12 -7.68
C ASP A 10 -22.71 -0.38 -7.08
N ASP A 11 -22.51 0.25 -5.91
CA ASP A 11 -23.58 1.05 -5.26
C ASP A 11 -24.14 2.17 -6.17
N GLN A 12 -23.30 2.77 -7.03
CA GLN A 12 -23.76 3.82 -7.95
C GLN A 12 -24.72 3.24 -8.98
N THR A 13 -24.28 2.19 -9.65
CA THR A 13 -25.09 1.47 -10.64
C THR A 13 -26.39 0.95 -10.01
N ALA A 14 -26.33 0.44 -8.78
CA ALA A 14 -27.51 -0.02 -8.06
C ALA A 14 -28.47 1.14 -7.76
N ALA A 15 -27.98 2.26 -7.23
CA ALA A 15 -28.84 3.42 -6.96
C ALA A 15 -29.50 3.95 -8.25
N ASP A 16 -28.76 3.98 -9.36
CA ASP A 16 -29.26 4.41 -10.67
C ASP A 16 -30.39 3.50 -11.18
N ILE A 17 -30.27 2.18 -11.01
CA ILE A 17 -31.34 1.21 -11.38
C ILE A 17 -32.64 1.49 -10.62
N PHE A 18 -32.54 1.82 -9.34
CA PHE A 18 -33.70 2.10 -8.49
C PHE A 18 -34.14 3.57 -8.53
N GLY A 19 -33.51 4.41 -9.36
CA GLY A 19 -33.85 5.82 -9.53
C GLY A 19 -33.68 6.65 -8.26
N MET A 20 -32.70 6.31 -7.42
CA MET A 20 -32.41 6.99 -6.15
C MET A 20 -30.96 7.46 -6.08
N SER A 21 -30.66 8.36 -5.14
CA SER A 21 -29.27 8.78 -4.93
C SER A 21 -28.44 7.69 -4.25
N VAL A 22 -27.14 7.64 -4.53
CA VAL A 22 -26.21 6.70 -3.85
C VAL A 22 -26.18 6.89 -2.35
N GLY A 23 -26.31 8.14 -1.87
CA GLY A 23 -26.42 8.43 -0.45
C GLY A 23 -27.63 7.73 0.16
N TYR A 24 -28.80 7.91 -0.45
CA TYR A 24 -30.03 7.27 0.02
C TYR A 24 -29.96 5.74 -0.04
N TRP A 25 -29.40 5.17 -1.11
CA TRP A 25 -29.14 3.73 -1.23
C TRP A 25 -28.33 3.20 -0.05
N ARG A 26 -27.23 3.90 0.30
CA ARG A 26 -26.32 3.57 1.41
C ARG A 26 -26.94 3.74 2.78
N ASP A 27 -27.60 4.87 3.02
CA ASP A 27 -28.13 5.24 4.32
C ASP A 27 -29.32 4.35 4.71
N THR A 28 -30.17 4.03 3.75
CA THR A 28 -31.33 3.15 3.97
C THR A 28 -30.98 1.66 3.89
N LYS A 29 -29.72 1.35 3.54
CA LYS A 29 -29.22 0.00 3.28
C LYS A 29 -30.16 -0.80 2.40
N HIS A 30 -30.57 -0.21 1.28
CA HIS A 30 -31.67 -0.74 0.48
C HIS A 30 -31.43 -2.20 0.04
N TRP A 31 -30.18 -2.59 -0.22
CA TRP A 31 -29.81 -3.97 -0.53
C TRP A 31 -30.19 -5.00 0.56
N GLU A 32 -30.26 -4.63 1.84
CA GLU A 32 -30.65 -5.54 2.93
C GLU A 32 -32.15 -5.89 2.88
N LYS A 33 -32.96 -5.06 2.20
CA LYS A 33 -34.40 -5.28 2.02
C LYS A 33 -34.72 -6.22 0.88
N ILE A 34 -33.79 -6.39 -0.07
CA ILE A 34 -33.94 -7.27 -1.23
C ILE A 34 -33.54 -8.69 -0.83
N ARG A 35 -34.53 -9.50 -0.45
CA ARG A 35 -34.29 -10.87 -0.02
C ARG A 35 -33.70 -11.70 -1.16
N GLY A 36 -32.56 -12.36 -0.89
CA GLY A 36 -31.88 -13.23 -1.85
C GLY A 36 -30.82 -12.53 -2.72
N LEU A 37 -30.67 -11.21 -2.61
CA LEU A 37 -29.60 -10.47 -3.28
C LEU A 37 -28.25 -10.89 -2.70
N LYS A 38 -27.35 -11.37 -3.55
CA LYS A 38 -26.02 -11.85 -3.12
C LYS A 38 -24.95 -10.83 -3.43
N LEU A 39 -24.10 -10.53 -2.44
CA LEU A 39 -22.86 -9.80 -2.67
C LEU A 39 -21.86 -10.73 -3.38
N LEU A 40 -21.28 -10.24 -4.48
CA LEU A 40 -20.35 -11.02 -5.31
C LEU A 40 -18.90 -10.94 -4.82
N ASN A 41 -18.59 -9.89 -4.09
CA ASN A 41 -17.26 -9.70 -3.52
C ASN A 41 -17.17 -10.25 -2.09
N ARG A 42 -15.94 -10.47 -1.64
CA ARG A 42 -15.64 -11.03 -0.32
C ARG A 42 -16.16 -10.16 0.83
N GLU A 43 -16.39 -10.81 1.96
CA GLU A 43 -16.72 -10.11 3.20
C GLU A 43 -15.57 -9.17 3.61
N GLY A 44 -15.92 -7.97 4.06
CA GLY A 44 -14.95 -6.93 4.43
C GLY A 44 -14.36 -6.13 3.26
N SER A 45 -14.75 -6.40 2.00
CA SER A 45 -14.39 -5.53 0.88
C SER A 45 -14.89 -4.10 1.09
N ARG A 46 -14.08 -3.13 0.66
CA ARG A 46 -14.35 -1.69 0.85
C ARG A 46 -15.60 -1.22 0.09
N ARG A 47 -15.89 -1.85 -1.04
CA ARG A 47 -17.07 -1.58 -1.87
C ARG A 47 -18.01 -2.78 -1.82
N ARG A 48 -19.26 -2.59 -2.23
CA ARG A 48 -20.22 -3.68 -2.41
C ARG A 48 -20.40 -3.91 -3.90
N ILE A 49 -20.42 -5.17 -4.30
CA ILE A 49 -20.62 -5.56 -5.69
C ILE A 49 -21.77 -6.54 -5.75
N TYR A 50 -22.69 -6.28 -6.67
CA TYR A 50 -23.93 -7.01 -6.88
C TYR A 50 -23.98 -7.58 -8.29
N SER A 51 -24.85 -8.56 -8.53
CA SER A 51 -25.27 -8.89 -9.90
C SER A 51 -26.25 -7.83 -10.39
N LYS A 52 -25.96 -7.24 -11.55
CA LYS A 52 -26.86 -6.29 -12.21
C LYS A 52 -28.20 -6.94 -12.55
N GLU A 53 -28.18 -8.20 -12.96
CA GLU A 53 -29.36 -8.98 -13.31
C GLU A 53 -30.28 -9.18 -12.09
N GLN A 54 -29.71 -9.48 -10.92
CA GLN A 54 -30.48 -9.54 -9.67
C GLN A 54 -31.07 -8.18 -9.28
N LEU A 55 -30.32 -7.08 -9.44
CA LEU A 55 -30.81 -5.74 -9.14
C LEU A 55 -31.97 -5.33 -10.05
N LEU A 56 -31.88 -5.62 -11.36
CA LEU A 56 -32.96 -5.34 -12.32
C LEU A 56 -34.21 -6.15 -12.01
N ALA A 57 -34.07 -7.45 -11.72
CA ALA A 57 -35.21 -8.30 -11.33
C ALA A 57 -35.89 -7.79 -10.06
N ALA A 58 -35.10 -7.38 -9.05
CA ALA A 58 -35.62 -6.80 -7.83
C ALA A 58 -36.39 -5.50 -8.08
N GLN A 59 -35.86 -4.61 -8.92
CA GLN A 59 -36.49 -3.32 -9.25
C GLN A 59 -37.84 -3.51 -9.96
N VAL A 60 -37.92 -4.47 -10.90
CA VAL A 60 -39.17 -4.82 -11.58
C VAL A 60 -40.21 -5.36 -10.60
N GLU A 61 -39.79 -6.21 -9.67
CA GLU A 61 -40.68 -6.76 -8.64
C GLU A 61 -41.16 -5.70 -7.64
N GLU A 62 -40.30 -4.76 -7.23
CA GLU A 62 -40.72 -3.64 -6.39
C GLU A 62 -41.74 -2.75 -7.10
N ALA A 63 -41.51 -2.44 -8.38
CA ALA A 63 -42.44 -1.64 -9.18
C ALA A 63 -43.80 -2.34 -9.32
N ARG A 64 -43.80 -3.66 -9.57
CA ARG A 64 -45.01 -4.48 -9.63
C ARG A 64 -45.76 -4.45 -8.30
N ALA A 65 -45.07 -4.78 -7.20
CA ALA A 65 -45.65 -4.86 -5.87
C ALA A 65 -46.23 -3.51 -5.41
N LYS A 66 -45.54 -2.41 -5.71
CA LYS A 66 -46.03 -1.05 -5.47
C LYS A 66 -47.32 -0.74 -6.25
N ALA A 67 -47.43 -1.18 -7.50
CA ALA A 67 -48.62 -0.93 -8.32
C ALA A 67 -49.87 -1.65 -7.78
N VAL A 68 -49.68 -2.80 -7.11
CA VAL A 68 -50.78 -3.60 -6.54
C VAL A 68 -50.92 -3.45 -5.02
N ASN A 69 -50.14 -2.57 -4.38
CA ASN A 69 -50.06 -2.38 -2.92
C ASN A 69 -49.76 -3.67 -2.13
N GLU A 70 -48.92 -4.54 -2.67
CA GLU A 70 -48.45 -5.76 -1.99
C GLU A 70 -46.98 -5.65 -1.58
N GLN A 71 -46.51 -6.61 -0.77
CA GLN A 71 -45.08 -6.74 -0.48
C GLN A 71 -44.36 -7.42 -1.65
N PRO A 72 -43.17 -6.94 -2.06
CA PRO A 72 -42.41 -7.53 -3.14
C PRO A 72 -41.96 -8.95 -2.78
N LYS A 73 -42.14 -9.87 -3.74
CA LYS A 73 -41.67 -11.25 -3.67
C LYS A 73 -40.51 -11.39 -4.63
N TYR A 74 -39.31 -11.35 -4.09
CA TYR A 74 -38.09 -11.44 -4.88
C TYR A 74 -37.84 -12.88 -5.33
N ASP A 75 -38.02 -13.14 -6.62
CA ASP A 75 -37.54 -14.35 -7.31
C ASP A 75 -36.36 -13.96 -8.21
N LEU A 76 -35.19 -13.83 -7.57
CA LEU A 76 -34.00 -13.30 -8.24
C LEU A 76 -33.31 -14.39 -9.05
N PRO A 77 -32.74 -14.05 -10.23
CA PRO A 77 -31.94 -14.99 -10.99
C PRO A 77 -30.79 -15.53 -10.13
N PRO A 78 -30.49 -16.84 -10.19
CA PRO A 78 -29.43 -17.42 -9.41
C PRO A 78 -28.08 -16.89 -9.88
N VAL A 79 -27.22 -16.52 -8.92
CA VAL A 79 -25.80 -16.30 -9.19
C VAL A 79 -25.14 -17.68 -9.31
N PRO A 80 -24.47 -18.01 -10.43
CA PRO A 80 -23.74 -19.26 -10.56
C PRO A 80 -22.83 -19.47 -9.36
N ALA A 81 -23.13 -20.50 -8.58
CA ALA A 81 -22.28 -21.01 -7.53
C ALA A 81 -21.68 -22.30 -8.07
N GLY A 82 -20.47 -22.21 -8.62
CA GLY A 82 -19.88 -23.30 -9.37
C GLY A 82 -18.37 -23.19 -9.48
N GLU A 83 -17.80 -24.21 -10.11
CA GLU A 83 -16.37 -24.40 -10.33
C GLU A 83 -15.69 -23.16 -10.92
N GLU A 84 -14.41 -23.00 -10.56
CA GLU A 84 -13.59 -21.90 -11.03
C GLU A 84 -13.56 -21.83 -12.56
N HIS A 85 -13.92 -20.69 -13.13
CA HIS A 85 -13.94 -20.45 -14.57
C HIS A 85 -12.79 -19.53 -15.00
N PRO A 86 -12.16 -19.76 -16.17
CA PRO A 86 -11.09 -18.89 -16.70
C PRO A 86 -11.48 -17.41 -16.81
N ASP A 87 -12.74 -17.13 -17.13
CA ASP A 87 -13.30 -15.78 -17.26
C ASP A 87 -13.88 -15.20 -15.96
N ASP A 88 -13.73 -15.87 -14.81
CA ASP A 88 -14.12 -15.27 -13.53
C ASP A 88 -13.30 -14.01 -13.27
N LEU A 89 -13.97 -12.94 -12.86
CA LEU A 89 -13.34 -11.69 -12.49
C LEU A 89 -12.93 -11.73 -11.01
N LEU A 90 -11.63 -11.58 -10.78
CA LEU A 90 -10.97 -11.67 -9.49
C LEU A 90 -10.53 -10.30 -9.01
N ASP A 91 -10.76 -10.00 -7.73
CA ASP A 91 -10.13 -8.84 -7.12
C ASP A 91 -8.61 -9.06 -6.93
N LEU A 92 -7.91 -8.04 -6.40
CA LEU A 92 -6.46 -8.13 -6.20
C LEU A 92 -6.04 -9.28 -5.26
N GLU A 93 -6.84 -9.62 -4.25
CA GLU A 93 -6.46 -10.70 -3.33
C GLU A 93 -6.85 -12.07 -3.90
N GLU A 94 -8.00 -12.16 -4.55
CA GLU A 94 -8.48 -13.35 -5.24
C GLU A 94 -7.56 -13.75 -6.39
N SER A 95 -7.02 -12.77 -7.13
CA SER A 95 -6.02 -13.03 -8.18
C SER A 95 -4.72 -13.63 -7.62
N LEU A 96 -4.29 -13.25 -6.41
CA LEU A 96 -3.17 -13.92 -5.75
C LEU A 96 -3.51 -15.38 -5.41
N GLN A 97 -4.74 -15.64 -4.94
CA GLN A 97 -5.18 -16.98 -4.58
C GLN A 97 -5.37 -17.89 -5.79
N ALA A 98 -5.65 -17.34 -6.97
CA ALA A 98 -5.72 -18.11 -8.20
C ALA A 98 -4.37 -18.70 -8.65
N LEU A 99 -3.24 -18.15 -8.17
CA LEU A 99 -1.92 -18.69 -8.49
C LEU A 99 -1.66 -20.01 -7.77
N PRO A 100 -0.84 -20.92 -8.35
CA PRO A 100 -0.32 -22.10 -7.65
C PRO A 100 0.40 -21.71 -6.35
N GLU A 101 0.20 -22.49 -5.28
CA GLU A 101 0.71 -22.15 -3.92
C GLU A 101 2.21 -21.89 -3.88
N ASP A 102 3.00 -22.67 -4.63
CA ASP A 102 4.44 -22.55 -4.75
C ASP A 102 4.91 -21.26 -5.46
N ARG A 103 4.00 -20.60 -6.18
CA ARG A 103 4.25 -19.36 -6.93
C ARG A 103 3.58 -18.14 -6.29
N ARG A 104 2.84 -18.32 -5.19
CA ARG A 104 2.24 -17.20 -4.44
C ARG A 104 3.31 -16.40 -3.71
N VAL A 105 3.35 -15.10 -3.97
CA VAL A 105 4.18 -14.15 -3.21
C VAL A 105 3.41 -13.65 -1.99
N THR A 106 4.08 -12.94 -1.07
CA THR A 106 3.37 -12.29 0.04
C THR A 106 2.37 -11.25 -0.49
N LEU A 107 1.27 -11.04 0.24
CA LEU A 107 0.26 -10.04 -0.15
C LEU A 107 0.84 -8.62 -0.30
N THR A 108 1.83 -8.26 0.52
CA THR A 108 2.53 -6.97 0.41
C THR A 108 3.30 -6.85 -0.91
N THR A 109 4.01 -7.91 -1.30
CA THR A 109 4.70 -7.96 -2.60
C THR A 109 3.70 -7.90 -3.75
N TRP A 110 2.59 -8.64 -3.64
CA TRP A 110 1.52 -8.66 -4.63
C TRP A 110 0.90 -7.29 -4.85
N LYS A 111 0.56 -6.58 -3.76
CA LYS A 111 0.10 -5.18 -3.81
C LYS A 111 1.11 -4.26 -4.49
N GLY A 112 2.40 -4.53 -4.31
CA GLY A 112 3.48 -3.82 -5.01
C GLY A 112 3.48 -4.04 -6.53
N TYR A 113 3.06 -5.21 -7.02
CA TYR A 113 3.01 -5.48 -8.46
C TYR A 113 1.94 -4.66 -9.19
N ARG A 114 0.91 -4.16 -8.50
CA ARG A 114 -0.09 -3.27 -9.09
C ARG A 114 0.53 -1.97 -9.65
N TYR A 115 1.57 -1.45 -8.98
CA TYR A 115 2.23 -0.18 -9.35
C TYR A 115 3.71 -0.34 -9.68
N GLY A 116 4.19 -1.58 -9.76
CA GLY A 116 5.59 -1.91 -9.93
C GLY A 116 6.08 -1.63 -11.35
N THR A 117 7.35 -1.27 -11.48
CA THR A 117 8.00 -1.06 -12.80
C THR A 117 8.76 -2.28 -13.30
N LYS A 118 9.15 -3.20 -12.41
CA LYS A 118 9.93 -4.41 -12.76
C LYS A 118 9.07 -5.66 -12.95
N THR A 119 8.07 -5.81 -12.10
CA THR A 119 7.07 -6.88 -12.16
C THR A 119 5.74 -6.18 -11.97
N ARG A 120 5.10 -5.86 -13.09
CA ARG A 120 3.80 -5.17 -13.12
C ARG A 120 2.72 -6.20 -13.43
N LEU A 121 1.60 -6.13 -12.73
CA LEU A 121 0.38 -6.84 -13.13
C LEU A 121 -0.06 -6.38 -14.52
N PRO A 122 -0.77 -7.23 -15.28
CA PRO A 122 -1.43 -6.78 -16.50
C PRO A 122 -2.43 -5.67 -16.15
N ASP A 123 -2.79 -4.86 -17.15
CA ASP A 123 -3.85 -3.88 -16.96
C ASP A 123 -5.16 -4.62 -16.60
N PRO A 124 -5.99 -4.04 -15.72
CA PRO A 124 -7.21 -4.70 -15.27
C PRO A 124 -8.20 -4.89 -16.42
N ASP A 125 -8.83 -6.05 -16.47
CA ASP A 125 -9.88 -6.37 -17.45
C ASP A 125 -11.15 -5.55 -17.19
N LEU A 126 -11.38 -5.16 -15.93
CA LEU A 126 -12.49 -4.32 -15.52
C LEU A 126 -12.10 -3.43 -14.34
N ASN A 127 -12.49 -2.15 -14.37
CA ASN A 127 -12.43 -1.26 -13.22
C ASN A 127 -13.85 -0.80 -12.85
N LEU A 128 -14.29 -1.11 -11.63
CA LEU A 128 -15.63 -0.76 -11.13
C LEU A 128 -15.61 0.51 -10.27
N GLY A 129 -16.40 1.48 -10.68
CA GLY A 129 -16.61 2.75 -10.00
C GLY A 129 -15.35 3.62 -9.91
N GLY A 130 -14.44 3.47 -10.87
CA GLY A 130 -13.43 4.46 -11.18
C GLY A 130 -14.01 5.61 -12.00
N LYS A 131 -13.36 6.77 -11.95
CA LYS A 131 -13.75 7.95 -12.72
C LYS A 131 -12.75 8.14 -13.84
N LYS A 132 -13.24 8.34 -15.06
CA LYS A 132 -12.37 8.72 -16.18
C LYS A 132 -11.82 10.12 -15.90
N GLY A 133 -10.51 10.23 -15.77
CA GLY A 133 -9.80 11.50 -15.67
C GLY A 133 -9.75 12.24 -17.01
N GLU A 134 -9.22 13.46 -17.00
CA GLU A 134 -9.11 14.31 -18.18
C GLU A 134 -8.25 13.67 -19.28
N ASP A 135 -7.21 12.93 -18.89
CA ASP A 135 -6.30 12.22 -19.81
C ASP A 135 -6.86 10.87 -20.29
N GLY A 136 -8.10 10.54 -19.91
CA GLY A 136 -8.75 9.28 -20.25
C GLY A 136 -8.37 8.09 -19.36
N GLU A 137 -7.41 8.24 -18.45
CA GLU A 137 -7.08 7.24 -17.43
C GLU A 137 -8.22 7.10 -16.41
N ILE A 138 -8.51 5.87 -15.99
CA ILE A 138 -9.51 5.62 -14.96
C ILE A 138 -8.84 5.76 -13.59
N VAL A 139 -9.27 6.76 -12.82
CA VAL A 139 -8.74 7.06 -11.48
C VAL A 139 -9.70 6.55 -10.42
N GLY A 140 -9.16 5.82 -9.45
CA GLY A 140 -9.94 5.18 -8.39
C GLY A 140 -10.68 3.93 -8.90
N GLY A 141 -11.65 3.48 -8.13
CA GLY A 141 -12.35 2.23 -8.42
C GLY A 141 -11.71 1.01 -7.77
N GLU A 142 -12.26 -0.16 -8.09
CA GLU A 142 -11.72 -1.46 -7.74
C GLU A 142 -11.39 -2.21 -9.04
N ASP A 143 -10.15 -2.70 -9.11
CA ASP A 143 -9.60 -3.38 -10.28
C ASP A 143 -9.91 -4.87 -10.21
N PHE A 144 -10.34 -5.43 -11.33
CA PHE A 144 -10.62 -6.84 -11.51
C PHE A 144 -9.86 -7.38 -12.71
N TRP A 145 -9.36 -8.60 -12.56
CA TRP A 145 -8.68 -9.34 -13.62
C TRP A 145 -9.41 -10.66 -13.84
N ARG A 146 -9.52 -11.10 -15.09
CA ARG A 146 -9.94 -12.46 -15.38
C ARG A 146 -8.93 -13.43 -14.79
N ARG A 147 -9.41 -14.56 -14.28
CA ARG A 147 -8.56 -15.65 -13.77
C ARG A 147 -7.50 -16.04 -14.80
N GLN A 148 -7.89 -16.22 -16.05
CA GLN A 148 -6.98 -16.58 -17.13
C GLN A 148 -5.91 -15.51 -17.38
N THR A 149 -6.28 -14.22 -17.37
CA THR A 149 -5.32 -13.11 -17.50
C THR A 149 -4.20 -13.19 -16.46
N ILE A 150 -4.53 -13.55 -15.22
CA ILE A 150 -3.57 -13.70 -14.13
C ILE A 150 -2.72 -14.96 -14.29
N LEU A 151 -3.32 -16.07 -14.70
CA LEU A 151 -2.62 -17.34 -14.92
C LEU A 151 -1.64 -17.24 -16.11
N ASP A 152 -2.07 -16.62 -17.21
CA ASP A 152 -1.24 -16.35 -18.38
C ASP A 152 -0.09 -15.41 -18.02
N TRP A 153 -0.38 -14.35 -17.26
CA TRP A 153 0.66 -13.45 -16.77
C TRP A 153 1.65 -14.18 -15.87
N ASP A 154 1.20 -15.05 -14.96
CA ASP A 154 2.11 -15.83 -14.11
C ASP A 154 2.97 -16.80 -14.92
N ALA A 155 2.39 -17.47 -15.92
CA ALA A 155 3.15 -18.36 -16.80
C ALA A 155 4.31 -17.62 -17.52
N ASN A 156 4.10 -16.34 -17.85
CA ASN A 156 5.06 -15.52 -18.60
C ASN A 156 5.95 -14.62 -17.72
N ARG A 157 5.61 -14.40 -16.44
CA ARG A 157 6.37 -13.47 -15.61
C ARG A 157 7.75 -14.05 -15.27
N PRO A 158 8.79 -13.21 -15.20
CA PRO A 158 10.10 -13.65 -14.74
C PRO A 158 9.98 -14.24 -13.33
N GLY A 159 10.20 -15.55 -13.21
CA GLY A 159 10.28 -16.22 -11.92
C GLY A 159 11.38 -15.60 -11.02
N PRO A 160 11.35 -15.86 -9.71
CA PRO A 160 12.40 -15.42 -8.79
C PRO A 160 13.79 -15.91 -9.27
N GLY A 161 14.64 -14.99 -9.73
CA GLY A 161 15.99 -15.31 -10.23
C GLY A 161 16.05 -15.89 -11.66
N SER A 162 14.96 -15.80 -12.43
CA SER A 162 14.80 -16.42 -13.75
C SER A 162 15.61 -15.79 -14.89
N GLU A 163 16.01 -14.51 -14.80
CA GLU A 163 17.00 -13.97 -15.73
C GLU A 163 18.41 -14.44 -15.32
N PRO A 164 19.16 -15.13 -16.21
CA PRO A 164 20.58 -15.40 -15.99
C PRO A 164 21.34 -14.09 -15.80
N GLY A 165 21.59 -13.71 -14.54
CA GLY A 165 22.33 -12.49 -14.18
C GLY A 165 21.61 -11.49 -13.27
N ARG A 166 20.29 -11.62 -13.01
CA ARG A 166 19.58 -10.70 -12.08
C ARG A 166 19.34 -11.24 -10.68
N GLY A 167 19.47 -12.55 -10.47
CA GLY A 167 19.56 -13.13 -9.14
C GLY A 167 20.93 -12.86 -8.51
N ARG A 168 20.97 -12.74 -7.18
CA ARG A 168 22.25 -12.81 -6.45
C ARG A 168 22.89 -14.15 -6.79
N LYS A 169 23.99 -14.16 -7.55
CA LYS A 169 24.70 -15.40 -7.92
C LYS A 169 24.89 -16.26 -6.68
N VAL A 170 24.60 -17.56 -6.79
CA VAL A 170 24.89 -18.54 -5.73
C VAL A 170 26.37 -18.38 -5.33
N GLY A 171 26.64 -18.11 -4.05
CA GLY A 171 27.98 -17.80 -3.53
C GLY A 171 28.37 -16.31 -3.49
N SER A 172 27.49 -15.39 -3.91
CA SER A 172 27.71 -13.95 -3.70
C SER A 172 27.73 -13.65 -2.20
N LYS A 173 28.92 -13.35 -1.68
CA LYS A 173 29.10 -12.83 -0.31
C LYS A 173 28.51 -11.42 -0.20
N ASN A 174 28.14 -10.99 1.00
CA ASN A 174 27.74 -9.59 1.20
C ASN A 174 28.94 -8.74 0.78
N ARG A 175 28.80 -7.96 -0.29
CA ARG A 175 29.84 -6.98 -0.64
C ARG A 175 30.00 -6.08 0.57
N ALA A 176 31.26 -5.81 0.93
CA ALA A 176 31.59 -4.84 1.96
C ALA A 176 30.77 -3.55 1.77
N PRO A 177 30.49 -2.80 2.85
CA PRO A 177 29.76 -1.53 2.77
C PRO A 177 30.30 -0.71 1.60
N ARG A 178 29.40 -0.17 0.76
CA ARG A 178 29.81 0.67 -0.37
C ARG A 178 30.72 1.77 0.17
N ARG A 179 31.91 1.91 -0.42
CA ARG A 179 32.80 3.03 -0.09
C ARG A 179 32.02 4.32 -0.29
N LEU A 180 32.09 5.22 0.69
CA LEU A 180 31.47 6.52 0.56
C LEU A 180 32.06 7.23 -0.66
N THR A 181 31.21 7.90 -1.43
CA THR A 181 31.68 8.83 -2.45
C THR A 181 32.33 10.04 -1.76
N PRO A 182 33.28 10.73 -2.40
CA PRO A 182 33.88 11.95 -1.86
C PRO A 182 32.82 12.99 -1.43
N GLU A 183 31.81 13.23 -2.27
CA GLU A 183 30.69 14.13 -1.92
C GLU A 183 29.92 13.72 -0.67
N ALA A 184 29.70 12.41 -0.47
CA ALA A 184 28.99 11.93 0.71
C ALA A 184 29.83 12.12 1.98
N GLN A 185 31.15 12.06 1.85
CA GLN A 185 32.09 12.34 2.93
C GLN A 185 32.12 13.84 3.24
N GLU A 186 32.22 14.70 2.22
CA GLU A 186 32.16 16.16 2.37
C GLU A 186 30.88 16.62 3.07
N ARG A 187 29.70 16.10 2.68
CA ARG A 187 28.42 16.43 3.35
C ARG A 187 28.41 16.01 4.82
N ARG A 188 29.03 14.88 5.17
CA ARG A 188 29.15 14.42 6.57
C ARG A 188 30.07 15.34 7.36
N ASP A 189 31.22 15.68 6.81
CA ASP A 189 32.20 16.53 7.49
C ASP A 189 31.66 17.95 7.66
N ARG A 190 30.98 18.50 6.64
CA ARG A 190 30.26 19.77 6.73
C ARG A 190 29.16 19.73 7.80
N THR A 191 28.40 18.63 7.90
CA THR A 191 27.37 18.47 8.95
C THR A 191 27.99 18.47 10.34
N ARG A 192 29.13 17.80 10.54
CA ARG A 192 29.84 17.78 11.83
C ARG A 192 30.34 19.17 12.20
N GLN A 193 30.97 19.85 11.25
CA GLN A 193 31.43 21.23 11.44
C GLN A 193 30.28 22.14 11.89
N LEU A 194 29.14 22.10 11.19
CA LEU A 194 27.97 22.92 11.56
C LEU A 194 27.39 22.54 12.93
N LEU A 195 27.44 21.26 13.30
CA LEU A 195 27.00 20.79 14.61
C LEU A 195 27.92 21.27 15.74
N ASP A 196 29.22 21.44 15.47
CA ASP A 196 30.18 21.99 16.42
C ASP A 196 30.08 23.51 16.53
N GLU A 197 29.79 24.20 15.41
CA GLU A 197 29.62 25.66 15.36
C GLU A 197 28.31 26.13 16.00
N ASN A 198 27.19 25.42 15.78
CA ASN A 198 25.87 25.85 16.26
C ASN A 198 24.94 24.67 16.59
N ALA A 199 25.25 23.94 17.66
CA ALA A 199 24.48 22.76 18.05
C ALA A 199 22.99 23.04 18.33
N ALA A 200 22.67 24.16 18.98
CA ALA A 200 21.29 24.50 19.39
C ALA A 200 20.41 25.02 18.26
N GLY A 201 21.00 25.71 17.26
CA GLY A 201 20.26 26.27 16.13
C GLY A 201 20.18 25.34 14.92
N LEU A 202 20.93 24.22 14.90
CA LEU A 202 20.99 23.34 13.74
C LEU A 202 19.76 22.43 13.64
N THR A 203 18.94 22.70 12.62
CA THR A 203 17.74 21.94 12.30
C THR A 203 17.94 21.17 11.00
N GLY A 204 17.12 20.13 10.79
CA GLY A 204 17.12 19.39 9.51
C GLY A 204 16.82 20.29 8.31
N LYS A 205 16.00 21.33 8.50
CA LYS A 205 15.66 22.31 7.47
C LYS A 205 16.86 23.20 7.11
N SER A 206 17.50 23.83 8.10
CA SER A 206 18.65 24.71 7.82
C SER A 206 19.84 23.92 7.24
N LEU A 207 20.04 22.68 7.68
CA LEU A 207 21.07 21.79 7.11
C LEU A 207 20.73 21.35 5.67
N ALA A 208 19.44 21.15 5.34
CA ALA A 208 19.02 20.82 3.99
C ALA A 208 19.31 21.97 3.02
N GLU A 209 19.08 23.21 3.45
CA GLU A 209 19.37 24.43 2.70
C GLU A 209 20.88 24.61 2.48
N ASP A 210 21.74 24.41 3.51
CA ASP A 210 23.21 24.52 3.37
C ASP A 210 23.79 23.45 2.44
N LEU A 211 23.31 22.20 2.53
CA LEU A 211 23.86 21.08 1.77
C LEU A 211 23.21 20.88 0.38
N GLY A 212 22.14 21.61 0.06
CA GLY A 212 21.37 21.44 -1.18
C GLY A 212 20.74 20.05 -1.31
N VAL A 213 20.28 19.44 -0.21
CA VAL A 213 19.67 18.09 -0.20
C VAL A 213 18.23 18.12 0.32
N HIS A 214 17.46 17.06 0.03
CA HIS A 214 16.12 16.92 0.59
C HIS A 214 16.17 16.83 2.14
N GLN A 215 15.21 17.44 2.83
CA GLN A 215 15.16 17.53 4.29
C GLN A 215 15.35 16.19 5.01
N VAL A 216 14.69 15.13 4.53
CA VAL A 216 14.83 13.77 5.10
C VAL A 216 16.28 13.25 5.07
N HIS A 217 17.07 13.62 4.05
CA HIS A 217 18.49 13.26 4.00
C HIS A 217 19.33 14.07 4.97
N ALA A 218 19.06 15.38 5.09
CA ALA A 218 19.71 16.24 6.08
C ALA A 218 19.44 15.76 7.52
N GLU A 219 18.19 15.40 7.84
CA GLU A 219 17.83 14.86 9.16
C GLU A 219 18.58 13.56 9.48
N ARG A 220 18.76 12.68 8.49
CA ARG A 220 19.57 11.45 8.65
C ARG A 220 21.04 11.76 8.89
N LEU A 221 21.62 12.72 8.17
CA LEU A 221 23.00 13.16 8.36
C LEU A 221 23.21 13.78 9.73
N LEU A 222 22.32 14.69 10.15
CA LEU A 222 22.34 15.34 11.45
C LEU A 222 22.20 14.32 12.60
N SER A 223 21.30 13.35 12.47
CA SER A 223 21.13 12.28 13.46
C SER A 223 22.39 11.42 13.58
N ALA A 224 23.04 11.10 12.45
CA ALA A 224 24.29 10.35 12.45
C ALA A 224 25.43 11.15 13.10
N ALA A 225 25.58 12.44 12.76
CA ALA A 225 26.59 13.31 13.34
C ALA A 225 26.41 13.49 14.85
N ARG A 226 25.16 13.64 15.32
CA ARG A 226 24.85 13.70 16.76
C ARG A 226 25.25 12.41 17.48
N ARG A 227 24.97 11.24 16.90
CA ARG A 227 25.40 9.95 17.49
C ARG A 227 26.92 9.82 17.57
N ASP A 228 27.63 10.20 16.51
CA ASP A 228 29.09 10.18 16.49
C ASP A 228 29.65 11.08 17.60
N LYS A 229 29.12 12.31 17.73
CA LYS A 229 29.50 13.25 18.79
C LYS A 229 29.22 12.72 20.21
N VAL A 230 28.07 12.09 20.46
CA VAL A 230 27.82 11.43 21.77
C VAL A 230 28.81 10.31 22.04
N ARG A 231 29.17 9.52 21.03
CA ARG A 231 30.18 8.46 21.18
C ARG A 231 31.54 9.02 21.55
N ASP A 232 31.95 10.10 20.92
CA ASP A 232 33.22 10.77 21.23
C ASP A 232 33.19 11.40 22.63
N LEU A 233 32.06 11.99 23.02
CA LEU A 233 31.83 12.48 24.39
C LEU A 233 31.89 11.36 25.43
N LEU A 234 31.28 10.20 25.17
CA LEU A 234 31.32 9.03 26.07
C LEU A 234 32.74 8.48 26.23
N LYS A 235 33.54 8.48 25.15
CA LYS A 235 34.96 8.07 25.23
C LYS A 235 35.79 9.03 26.08
N ALA A 236 35.52 10.33 25.98
CA ALA A 236 36.22 11.35 26.76
C ALA A 236 35.71 11.44 28.22
N ARG A 237 34.42 11.19 28.43
CA ARG A 237 33.70 11.30 29.70
C ARG A 237 32.79 10.07 29.87
N PRO A 238 33.26 8.97 30.48
CA PRO A 238 32.47 7.75 30.63
C PRO A 238 31.20 7.93 31.48
N GLU A 239 31.19 8.92 32.38
CA GLU A 239 30.04 9.25 33.25
C GLU A 239 29.10 10.31 32.61
N LEU A 240 29.02 10.35 31.27
CA LEU A 240 28.21 11.34 30.54
C LEU A 240 26.73 11.23 30.91
N THR A 241 26.13 12.33 31.38
CA THR A 241 24.71 12.38 31.75
C THR A 241 23.81 12.75 30.56
N VAL A 242 22.50 12.56 30.71
CA VAL A 242 21.51 12.95 29.68
C VAL A 242 21.49 14.48 29.52
N GLU A 243 21.64 15.20 30.63
CA GLU A 243 21.69 16.65 30.68
C GLU A 243 22.93 17.20 29.95
N ASP A 244 24.07 16.52 30.10
CA ASP A 244 25.29 16.85 29.34
C ASP A 244 25.05 16.69 27.83
N VAL A 245 24.45 15.57 27.40
CA VAL A 245 24.12 15.34 25.99
C VAL A 245 23.15 16.41 25.47
N GLN A 246 22.16 16.82 26.26
CA GLN A 246 21.24 17.90 25.85
C GLN A 246 21.97 19.21 25.65
N ARG A 247 22.84 19.58 26.59
CA ARG A 247 23.62 20.82 26.55
C ARG A 247 24.58 20.85 25.36
N GLU A 248 25.34 19.78 25.17
CA GLU A 248 26.38 19.68 24.14
C GLU A 248 25.82 19.57 22.71
N LEU A 249 24.61 19.02 22.56
CA LEU A 249 23.94 18.87 21.25
C LEU A 249 22.80 19.86 21.03
N GLY A 250 22.54 20.76 21.98
CA GLY A 250 21.46 21.74 21.90
C GLY A 250 20.07 21.11 21.75
N LEU A 251 19.82 19.97 22.40
CA LEU A 251 18.56 19.23 22.26
C LEU A 251 17.52 19.72 23.27
N HIS A 252 16.41 20.24 22.76
CA HIS A 252 15.28 20.69 23.60
C HIS A 252 14.45 19.55 24.21
N VAL A 253 14.58 18.33 23.69
CA VAL A 253 13.77 17.17 24.13
C VAL A 253 14.65 16.15 24.86
N VAL A 254 14.39 15.95 26.15
CA VAL A 254 15.15 15.03 27.03
C VAL A 254 15.14 13.60 26.48
N ALA A 255 13.99 13.13 25.98
CA ALA A 255 13.85 11.79 25.41
C ALA A 255 14.78 11.54 24.22
N HIS A 256 15.09 12.58 23.42
CA HIS A 256 16.02 12.44 22.29
C HIS A 256 17.47 12.30 22.76
N ALA A 257 17.89 13.07 23.77
CA ALA A 257 19.21 12.96 24.35
C ALA A 257 19.43 11.61 25.03
N ARG A 258 18.44 11.14 25.80
CA ARG A 258 18.47 9.82 26.44
C ARG A 258 18.61 8.70 25.41
N LYS A 259 17.82 8.75 24.34
CA LYS A 259 17.90 7.76 23.25
C LYS A 259 19.28 7.73 22.60
N LEU A 260 19.88 8.90 22.34
CA LEU A 260 21.22 8.99 21.74
C LEU A 260 22.30 8.42 22.68
N LEU A 261 22.21 8.71 23.98
CA LEU A 261 23.11 8.17 24.99
C LEU A 261 22.99 6.63 25.07
N ASP A 262 21.77 6.10 25.15
CA ASP A 262 21.52 4.65 25.21
C ASP A 262 22.02 3.92 23.95
N GLU A 263 21.76 4.48 22.76
CA GLU A 263 22.25 3.94 21.48
C GLU A 263 23.79 3.95 21.42
N ALA A 264 24.44 5.02 21.88
CA ALA A 264 25.89 5.15 21.85
C ALA A 264 26.58 4.24 22.86
N SER A 265 26.04 4.11 24.08
CA SER A 265 26.57 3.22 25.12
C SER A 265 26.48 1.74 24.71
N LYS A 266 25.36 1.33 24.11
CA LYS A 266 25.23 -0.03 23.54
C LYS A 266 26.25 -0.30 22.45
N ALA A 267 26.42 0.64 21.52
CA ALA A 267 27.38 0.50 20.43
C ALA A 267 28.84 0.47 20.93
N LEU A 268 29.15 1.06 22.07
CA LEU A 268 30.48 1.01 22.69
C LEU A 268 30.73 -0.31 23.42
N ALA A 269 29.69 -0.94 23.98
CA ALA A 269 29.78 -2.24 24.65
C ALA A 269 29.89 -3.43 23.69
N GLU A 270 29.48 -3.25 22.43
CA GLU A 270 29.56 -4.26 21.36
C GLU A 270 30.90 -4.23 20.57
N GLN A 271 31.81 -3.30 20.89
CA GLN A 271 33.16 -3.16 20.31
C GLN A 271 34.22 -3.79 21.22
#